data_AF-A0A8X6KD98-F1
#
_entry.id   AF-A0A8X6KD98-F1
#
_cell.length_a   1.000
_cell.length_b   1.000
_cell.length_c   1.000
_cell.angle_alpha   90.00
_cell.angle_beta   90.00
_cell.angle_gamma   90.00
#
_symmetry.space_group_name_H-M   'P 1'
#
loop_
_entity.id
_entity.type
_entity.pdbx_description
1 polymer ?
#
loop_
_entity_poly.entity_id
_entity_poly.type
_entity_poly.pdbx_seq_one_letter_code
_entity_poly.pdbx_strand_id
1 'polypeptide(L)'
;MERTLKLAGNQPLDVLETVKCFTSDDRAETFEHCVMWARLYLEEQYHNQISQLLYNFSPAQVTSTGAPFWSGPKCCPKPHNFDLKNPMHLDYVVAAANLRAFICVQVPEFIPKSEVRTVVTDSEAQENNAITDMDRLSQLQKELPSSEELKNLKIQIVAFEKDDD
;
A
#
# COMPACT_ATOMS: atom_id res chain seq x y z
N MET A 1 -21.62 -1.27 -3.11
CA MET A 1 -21.40 -2.48 -3.95
C MET A 1 -22.02 -2.36 -5.34
N GLU A 2 -23.35 -2.30 -5.50
CA GLU A 2 -24.01 -2.47 -6.83
C GLU A 2 -23.54 -1.51 -7.96
N ARG A 3 -23.15 -0.27 -7.63
CA ARG A 3 -22.52 0.67 -8.59
C ARG A 3 -21.12 0.23 -9.03
N THR A 4 -20.31 -0.27 -8.09
CA THR A 4 -18.94 -0.73 -8.31
C THR A 4 -18.89 -1.96 -9.22
N LEU A 5 -19.85 -2.88 -9.04
CA LEU A 5 -19.98 -4.11 -9.85
C LEU A 5 -20.40 -3.86 -11.32
N LYS A 6 -20.71 -2.62 -11.68
CA LYS A 6 -21.08 -2.19 -13.05
C LYS A 6 -19.97 -1.39 -13.74
N LEU A 7 -18.78 -1.32 -13.14
CA LEU A 7 -17.58 -0.75 -13.77
C LEU A 7 -16.97 -1.73 -14.80
N ALA A 8 -16.09 -1.24 -15.66
CA ALA A 8 -15.62 -1.98 -16.84
C ALA A 8 -14.31 -2.75 -16.59
N GLY A 9 -14.20 -3.95 -17.14
CA GLY A 9 -13.00 -4.79 -17.00
C GLY A 9 -12.73 -5.15 -15.54
N ASN A 10 -11.49 -4.96 -15.09
CA ASN A 10 -11.07 -5.26 -13.71
C ASN A 10 -11.45 -4.18 -12.69
N GLN A 11 -11.94 -3.00 -13.11
CA GLN A 11 -12.30 -1.91 -12.19
C GLN A 11 -13.18 -2.30 -10.98
N PRO A 12 -14.12 -3.27 -11.07
CA PRO A 12 -14.83 -3.77 -9.89
C PRO A 12 -13.94 -4.49 -8.87
N LEU A 13 -12.94 -5.24 -9.34
CA LEU A 13 -11.95 -5.94 -8.52
C LEU A 13 -11.01 -4.92 -7.86
N ASP A 14 -10.35 -4.09 -8.67
CA ASP A 14 -9.35 -3.10 -8.23
C ASP A 14 -9.89 -2.23 -7.07
N VAL A 15 -11.15 -1.79 -7.18
CA VAL A 15 -11.82 -0.98 -6.15
C VAL A 15 -12.18 -1.79 -4.90
N LEU A 16 -12.58 -3.06 -5.03
CA LEU A 16 -12.93 -3.90 -3.87
C LEU A 16 -11.69 -4.38 -3.11
N GLU A 17 -10.62 -4.74 -3.81
CA GLU A 17 -9.29 -4.98 -3.20
C GLU A 17 -8.80 -3.73 -2.47
N THR A 18 -8.83 -2.55 -3.13
CA THR A 18 -8.44 -1.28 -2.52
C THR A 18 -9.22 -1.02 -1.22
N VAL A 19 -10.55 -1.17 -1.23
CA VAL A 19 -11.35 -1.00 -0.01
C VAL A 19 -10.91 -2.00 1.07
N LYS A 20 -10.72 -3.29 0.74
CA LYS A 20 -10.26 -4.30 1.71
C LYS A 20 -8.91 -3.95 2.34
N CYS A 21 -7.96 -3.46 1.56
CA CYS A 21 -6.65 -2.96 2.04
C CYS A 21 -6.73 -1.70 2.93
N PHE A 22 -7.88 -1.04 3.03
CA PHE A 22 -8.10 0.07 3.97
C PHE A 22 -9.09 -0.26 5.11
N THR A 23 -9.97 -1.25 4.94
CA THR A 23 -10.93 -1.67 5.98
C THR A 23 -10.44 -2.82 6.85
N SER A 24 -9.66 -3.74 6.27
CA SER A 24 -9.47 -5.09 6.82
C SER A 24 -8.02 -5.56 6.75
N ASP A 25 -7.39 -5.50 5.58
CA ASP A 25 -6.09 -6.13 5.31
C ASP A 25 -4.95 -5.21 5.82
N ASP A 26 -4.41 -4.32 4.98
CA ASP A 26 -3.35 -3.34 5.35
C ASP A 26 -3.84 -2.16 6.25
N ARG A 27 -4.77 -2.39 7.18
CA ARG A 27 -5.32 -1.34 8.05
C ARG A 27 -4.30 -0.91 9.11
N ALA A 28 -3.50 0.10 8.78
CA ALA A 28 -2.50 0.66 9.68
C ALA A 28 -3.14 1.49 10.80
N GLU A 29 -3.22 0.91 12.00
CA GLU A 29 -3.65 1.60 13.23
C GLU A 29 -2.51 2.38 13.92
N THR A 30 -1.24 2.07 13.63
CA THR A 30 -0.05 2.69 14.21
C THR A 30 0.94 3.17 13.14
N PHE A 31 1.92 3.98 13.52
CA PHE A 31 2.95 4.46 12.59
C PHE A 31 3.93 3.35 12.22
N GLU A 32 4.20 2.43 13.14
CA GLU A 32 5.02 1.23 12.95
C GLU A 32 4.46 0.35 11.84
N HIS A 33 3.13 0.18 11.79
CA HIS A 33 2.46 -0.51 10.69
C HIS A 33 2.59 0.26 9.36
N CYS A 34 2.60 1.60 9.39
CA CYS A 34 2.83 2.41 8.19
C CYS A 34 4.27 2.26 7.64
N VAL A 35 5.27 2.19 8.53
CA VAL A 35 6.68 1.94 8.16
C VAL A 35 6.88 0.52 7.63
N MET A 36 6.27 -0.49 8.27
CA MET A 36 6.28 -1.87 7.79
C MET A 36 5.64 -1.98 6.40
N TRP A 37 4.45 -1.40 6.22
CA TRP A 37 3.75 -1.34 4.93
C TRP A 37 4.62 -0.66 3.86
N ALA A 38 5.20 0.51 4.16
CA ALA A 38 6.05 1.23 3.22
C ALA A 38 7.29 0.44 2.79
N ARG A 39 7.92 -0.31 3.73
CA ARG A 39 9.05 -1.20 3.43
C ARG A 39 8.64 -2.39 2.57
N LEU A 40 7.51 -3.03 2.85
CA LEU A 40 7.00 -4.15 2.05
C LEU A 40 6.57 -3.69 0.65
N TYR A 41 5.92 -2.53 0.56
CA TYR A 41 5.49 -1.93 -0.71
C TYR A 41 6.69 -1.54 -1.59
N LEU A 42 7.81 -1.07 -1.01
CA LEU A 42 9.08 -0.88 -1.75
C LEU A 42 9.56 -2.20 -2.37
N GLU A 43 9.54 -3.31 -1.61
CA GLU A 43 9.92 -4.62 -2.15
C GLU A 43 9.00 -5.05 -3.29
N GLU A 44 7.69 -4.85 -3.15
CA GLU A 44 6.73 -5.27 -4.16
C GLU A 44 6.89 -4.51 -5.48
N GLN A 45 7.04 -3.18 -5.43
CA GLN A 45 7.17 -2.36 -6.64
C GLN A 45 8.56 -2.47 -7.29
N TYR A 46 9.64 -2.48 -6.50
CA TYR A 46 11.02 -2.37 -7.03
C TYR A 46 11.81 -3.69 -7.03
N HIS A 47 11.32 -4.74 -6.38
CA HIS A 47 11.91 -6.09 -6.46
C HIS A 47 10.93 -7.08 -7.10
N ASN A 48 9.81 -7.40 -6.45
CA ASN A 48 9.00 -8.58 -6.78
C ASN A 48 8.39 -8.50 -8.17
N GLN A 49 7.71 -7.41 -8.52
CA GLN A 49 7.15 -7.22 -9.87
C GLN A 49 8.23 -7.23 -10.96
N ILE A 50 9.42 -6.69 -10.68
CA ILE A 50 10.53 -6.70 -11.65
C ILE A 50 11.09 -8.11 -11.82
N SER A 51 11.28 -8.86 -10.73
CA SER A 51 11.67 -10.27 -10.75
C SER A 51 10.65 -11.13 -11.49
N GLN A 52 9.34 -10.90 -11.26
CA GLN A 52 8.27 -11.61 -11.96
C GLN A 52 8.21 -11.25 -13.46
N LEU A 53 8.46 -9.99 -13.82
CA LEU A 53 8.56 -9.56 -15.22
C LEU A 53 9.75 -10.21 -15.93
N LEU A 54 10.90 -10.33 -15.26
CA LEU A 54 12.09 -11.01 -15.80
C LEU A 54 11.97 -12.54 -15.81
N TYR A 55 11.17 -13.14 -14.94
CA TYR A 55 10.79 -14.55 -15.03
C TYR A 55 9.94 -14.81 -16.29
N ASN A 56 8.99 -13.93 -16.58
CA ASN A 56 8.14 -14.01 -17.77
C ASN A 56 8.89 -13.65 -19.08
N PHE A 57 9.87 -12.75 -19.00
CA PHE A 57 10.65 -12.24 -20.13
C PHE A 57 12.14 -12.21 -19.78
N SER A 58 12.82 -13.36 -19.89
CA SER A 58 14.21 -13.49 -19.45
C SER A 58 15.16 -12.48 -20.14
N PRO A 59 16.25 -12.03 -19.48
CA PRO A 59 17.16 -11.04 -20.07
C PRO A 59 17.77 -11.43 -21.43
N ALA A 60 17.88 -12.74 -21.71
CA ALA A 60 18.41 -13.29 -22.95
C ALA A 60 17.31 -13.69 -23.97
N GLN A 61 16.05 -13.39 -23.70
CA GLN A 61 14.92 -13.81 -24.53
C GLN A 61 14.95 -13.15 -25.91
N VAL A 62 14.59 -13.92 -26.94
CA VAL A 62 14.45 -13.45 -28.31
C VAL A 62 12.99 -13.49 -28.77
N THR A 63 12.67 -12.67 -29.77
CA THR A 63 11.40 -12.69 -30.50
C THR A 63 11.32 -13.90 -31.45
N SER A 64 10.15 -14.13 -32.04
CA SER A 64 9.97 -15.10 -33.15
C SER A 64 10.81 -14.79 -34.39
N THR A 65 11.36 -13.57 -34.51
CA THR A 65 12.30 -13.15 -35.57
C THR A 65 13.78 -13.28 -35.16
N GLY A 66 14.07 -13.81 -33.97
CA GLY A 66 15.44 -13.99 -33.45
C GLY A 66 16.10 -12.73 -32.90
N ALA A 67 15.41 -11.58 -32.88
CA ALA A 67 15.93 -10.35 -32.29
C ALA A 67 15.77 -10.36 -30.75
N PRO A 68 16.68 -9.74 -29.97
CA PRO A 68 16.52 -9.65 -28.52
C PRO A 68 15.22 -8.94 -28.12
N PHE A 69 14.46 -9.52 -27.18
CA PHE A 69 13.20 -8.96 -26.69
C PHE A 69 13.40 -7.61 -26.00
N TRP A 70 14.49 -7.48 -25.25
CA TRP A 70 14.94 -6.25 -24.59
C TRP A 70 15.83 -5.43 -25.53
N SER A 71 15.21 -4.82 -26.54
CA SER A 71 15.90 -3.97 -27.52
C SER A 71 15.06 -2.76 -27.97
N GLY A 72 15.70 -1.80 -28.63
CA GLY A 72 15.05 -0.56 -29.06
C GLY A 72 14.51 0.24 -27.86
N PRO A 73 13.19 0.53 -27.78
CA PRO A 73 12.60 1.25 -26.64
C PRO A 73 12.48 0.40 -25.36
N LYS A 74 12.77 -0.91 -25.40
CA LYS A 74 12.64 -1.81 -24.24
C LYS A 74 13.97 -1.98 -23.50
N CYS A 75 14.21 -1.14 -22.50
CA CYS A 75 15.29 -1.35 -21.53
C CYS A 75 14.99 -2.58 -20.65
N CYS A 76 15.94 -3.51 -20.52
CA CYS A 76 15.85 -4.60 -19.56
C CYS A 76 15.97 -4.03 -18.13
N PRO A 77 14.96 -4.18 -17.25
CA PRO A 77 15.03 -3.71 -15.88
C PRO A 77 15.94 -4.61 -15.04
N LYS A 78 16.19 -4.21 -13.80
CA LYS A 78 16.90 -5.02 -12.79
C LYS A 78 16.10 -4.95 -11.49
N PRO A 79 15.82 -6.08 -10.80
CA PRO A 79 15.22 -6.04 -9.48
C PRO A 79 16.18 -5.34 -8.54
N HIS A 80 15.64 -4.45 -7.72
CA HIS A 80 16.44 -3.64 -6.82
C HIS A 80 16.38 -4.21 -5.40
N ASN A 81 17.51 -4.20 -4.70
CA ASN A 81 17.57 -4.70 -3.33
C ASN A 81 17.57 -3.52 -2.36
N PHE A 82 16.71 -3.58 -1.35
CA PHE A 82 16.71 -2.59 -0.28
C PHE A 82 18.02 -2.59 0.50
N ASP A 83 18.45 -1.40 0.90
CA ASP A 83 19.64 -1.12 1.70
C ASP A 83 19.35 0.10 2.59
N LEU A 84 19.52 -0.07 3.90
CA LEU A 84 19.34 0.99 4.91
C LEU A 84 20.40 2.11 4.79
N LYS A 85 21.49 1.91 4.04
CA LYS A 85 22.56 2.91 3.85
C LYS A 85 22.35 3.81 2.64
N ASN A 86 21.41 3.50 1.76
CA ASN A 86 21.06 4.36 0.64
C ASN A 86 19.98 5.36 1.07
N PRO A 87 20.25 6.69 1.08
CA PRO A 87 19.27 7.69 1.51
C PRO A 87 17.96 7.57 0.73
N MET A 88 18.02 7.38 -0.60
CA MET A 88 16.82 7.27 -1.46
C MET A 88 15.84 6.15 -1.02
N HIS A 89 16.33 5.08 -0.39
CA HIS A 89 15.45 4.04 0.14
C HIS A 89 14.78 4.45 1.45
N LEU A 90 15.50 5.18 2.31
CA LEU A 90 14.95 5.74 3.54
C LEU A 90 13.95 6.85 3.23
N ASP A 91 14.29 7.76 2.31
CA ASP A 91 13.45 8.85 1.84
C ASP A 91 12.10 8.32 1.33
N TYR A 92 12.13 7.26 0.50
CA TYR A 92 10.91 6.58 0.04
C TYR A 92 10.09 5.99 1.20
N VAL A 93 10.73 5.24 2.11
CA VAL A 93 10.03 4.59 3.23
C VAL A 93 9.42 5.62 4.19
N VAL A 94 10.13 6.73 4.48
CA VAL A 94 9.63 7.82 5.32
C VAL A 94 8.46 8.54 4.65
N ALA A 95 8.58 8.92 3.38
CA ALA A 95 7.50 9.59 2.65
C ALA A 95 6.26 8.70 2.52
N ALA A 96 6.43 7.44 2.13
CA ALA A 96 5.32 6.49 1.99
C ALA A 96 4.66 6.15 3.34
N ALA A 97 5.44 6.03 4.43
CA ALA A 97 4.90 5.81 5.77
C ALA A 97 4.10 7.03 6.27
N ASN A 98 4.62 8.25 6.09
CA ASN A 98 3.93 9.48 6.46
C ASN A 98 2.61 9.65 5.69
N LEU A 99 2.61 9.40 4.37
CA LEU A 99 1.39 9.43 3.56
C LEU A 99 0.38 8.35 3.99
N ARG A 100 0.83 7.11 4.25
CA ARG A 100 -0.03 6.04 4.76
C ARG A 100 -0.63 6.40 6.13
N ALA A 101 0.17 7.00 7.01
CA ALA A 101 -0.27 7.44 8.32
C ALA A 101 -1.33 8.54 8.23
N PHE A 102 -1.14 9.56 7.39
CA PHE A 102 -2.14 10.62 7.17
C PHE A 102 -3.49 10.05 6.69
N ILE A 103 -3.46 9.06 5.79
CA ILE A 103 -4.66 8.42 5.21
C ILE A 103 -5.40 7.56 6.24
N CYS A 104 -4.68 6.73 7.00
CA CYS A 104 -5.24 5.65 7.83
C CYS A 104 -5.33 5.97 9.33
N VAL A 105 -4.33 6.64 9.89
CA VAL A 105 -4.22 6.88 11.34
C VAL A 105 -5.08 8.08 11.71
N GLN A 106 -6.10 7.82 12.52
CA GLN A 106 -6.97 8.89 13.03
C GLN A 106 -6.21 9.71 14.07
N VAL A 107 -5.63 10.84 13.63
CA VAL A 107 -5.15 11.88 14.55
C VAL A 107 -6.35 12.38 15.35
N PRO A 108 -6.40 12.17 16.68
CA PRO A 108 -7.52 12.64 17.49
C PRO A 108 -7.51 14.18 17.52
N GLU A 109 -8.69 14.79 17.46
CA GLU A 109 -8.81 16.25 17.52
C GLU A 109 -8.19 16.78 18.82
N PHE A 110 -7.22 17.70 18.68
CA PHE A 110 -6.53 18.28 19.83
C PHE A 110 -7.46 19.23 20.58
N ILE A 111 -8.15 18.71 21.59
CA ILE A 111 -8.95 19.49 22.53
C ILE A 111 -8.05 19.88 23.73
N PRO A 112 -7.54 21.13 23.81
CA PRO A 112 -6.73 21.56 24.94
C PRO A 112 -7.59 21.61 26.22
N LYS A 113 -7.39 20.61 27.09
CA LYS A 113 -7.94 20.60 28.45
C LYS A 113 -7.35 21.77 29.24
N SER A 114 -8.18 22.52 29.94
CA SER A 114 -7.80 23.75 30.64
C SER A 114 -6.80 23.55 31.79
N GLU A 115 -6.71 22.34 32.37
CA GLU A 115 -5.71 22.00 33.38
C GLU A 115 -5.19 20.55 33.19
N VAL A 116 -3.94 20.37 32.74
CA VAL A 116 -3.22 19.08 32.75
C VAL A 116 -1.74 19.31 33.05
N ARG A 117 -1.16 18.52 33.96
CA ARG A 117 0.30 18.41 34.19
C ARG A 117 0.84 17.15 33.50
N THR A 118 2.05 17.23 32.93
CA THR A 118 2.64 16.20 32.06
C THR A 118 3.83 15.47 32.71
N VAL A 119 3.77 14.14 32.81
CA VAL A 119 4.89 13.17 32.99
C VAL A 119 4.37 11.81 32.44
N VAL A 120 4.70 11.41 31.20
CA VAL A 120 5.77 10.46 30.75
C VAL A 120 5.42 8.95 30.90
N THR A 121 5.76 8.16 29.86
CA THR A 121 5.72 6.68 29.69
C THR A 121 4.36 5.96 29.61
N ASP A 122 4.19 4.77 28.99
CA ASP A 122 4.67 4.17 27.71
C ASP A 122 4.12 2.71 27.63
N SER A 123 3.13 2.37 26.79
CA SER A 123 2.77 0.96 26.47
C SER A 123 1.75 0.76 25.31
N GLU A 124 2.00 -0.26 24.48
CA GLU A 124 1.05 -1.15 23.74
C GLU A 124 0.09 -0.63 22.62
N ALA A 125 0.37 -1.00 21.35
CA ALA A 125 -0.62 -1.19 20.26
C ALA A 125 -0.04 -2.03 19.06
N GLN A 126 -0.77 -3.06 18.58
CA GLN A 126 -0.41 -4.13 17.60
C GLN A 126 -1.72 -4.82 17.10
N GLU A 127 -1.92 -5.56 15.99
CA GLU A 127 -1.16 -6.10 14.82
C GLU A 127 -2.22 -6.59 13.76
N ASN A 128 -2.08 -7.39 12.66
CA ASN A 128 -1.03 -8.16 11.94
C ASN A 128 -1.37 -8.23 10.41
N ASN A 129 -2.21 -9.20 9.98
CA ASN A 129 -2.98 -9.36 8.73
C ASN A 129 -2.29 -9.90 7.44
N ALA A 130 -3.10 -10.22 6.40
CA ALA A 130 -2.72 -10.83 5.10
C ALA A 130 -3.47 -10.15 3.90
N ILE A 131 -3.99 -10.71 2.78
CA ILE A 131 -4.54 -12.03 2.32
C ILE A 131 -4.22 -12.23 0.79
N THR A 132 -4.58 -13.35 0.14
CA THR A 132 -4.39 -13.65 -1.32
C THR A 132 -5.71 -14.05 -2.06
N ASP A 133 -5.68 -14.43 -3.36
CA ASP A 133 -6.69 -13.94 -4.33
C ASP A 133 -7.72 -14.87 -5.06
N MET A 134 -8.63 -14.21 -5.78
CA MET A 134 -9.68 -14.65 -6.73
C MET A 134 -10.82 -15.54 -6.22
N ASP A 135 -10.57 -16.49 -5.31
CA ASP A 135 -11.66 -16.91 -4.39
C ASP A 135 -12.06 -15.68 -3.51
N ARG A 136 -11.05 -14.82 -3.29
CA ARG A 136 -11.12 -13.48 -2.68
C ARG A 136 -12.21 -12.58 -3.23
N LEU A 137 -12.73 -12.71 -4.47
CA LEU A 137 -13.82 -11.82 -4.93
C LEU A 137 -15.19 -12.17 -4.32
N SER A 138 -15.45 -13.47 -4.13
CA SER A 138 -16.66 -13.96 -3.47
C SER A 138 -16.52 -13.99 -1.95
N GLN A 139 -15.28 -14.10 -1.46
CA GLN A 139 -14.94 -13.90 -0.06
C GLN A 139 -14.97 -12.40 0.31
N LEU A 140 -14.51 -11.47 -0.55
CA LEU A 140 -14.57 -10.01 -0.39
C LEU A 140 -15.96 -9.53 0.00
N GLN A 141 -17.01 -10.01 -0.68
CA GLN A 141 -18.39 -9.62 -0.35
C GLN A 141 -18.89 -10.14 1.02
N LYS A 142 -18.13 -11.01 1.69
CA LYS A 142 -18.39 -11.56 3.03
C LYS A 142 -17.39 -11.08 4.09
N GLU A 143 -16.16 -10.74 3.67
CA GLU A 143 -15.02 -10.31 4.50
C GLU A 143 -14.89 -8.78 4.57
N LEU A 144 -15.48 -8.06 3.62
CA LEU A 144 -15.70 -6.62 3.77
C LEU A 144 -16.66 -6.42 4.96
N PRO A 145 -16.22 -5.72 6.02
CA PRO A 145 -17.05 -5.51 7.20
C PRO A 145 -18.34 -4.78 6.85
N SER A 146 -19.36 -5.01 7.66
CA SER A 146 -20.68 -4.43 7.45
C SER A 146 -20.63 -2.90 7.48
N SER A 147 -21.64 -2.27 6.88
CA SER A 147 -21.82 -0.81 6.95
C SER A 147 -22.09 -0.30 8.38
N GLU A 148 -22.22 -1.19 9.38
CA GLU A 148 -22.34 -0.88 10.80
C GLU A 148 -20.95 -0.76 11.45
N GLU A 149 -20.07 -1.74 11.21
CA GLU A 149 -18.68 -1.77 11.70
C GLU A 149 -17.84 -0.64 11.10
N LEU A 150 -18.12 -0.28 9.84
CA LEU A 150 -17.46 0.82 9.13
C LEU A 150 -17.88 2.23 9.59
N LYS A 151 -18.87 2.39 10.47
CA LYS A 151 -19.36 3.72 10.92
C LYS A 151 -18.28 4.60 11.55
N ASN A 152 -17.25 4.00 12.15
CA ASN A 152 -16.16 4.70 12.83
C ASN A 152 -14.90 4.85 11.95
N LEU A 153 -14.88 4.28 10.74
CA LEU A 153 -13.72 4.35 9.85
C LEU A 153 -13.72 5.69 9.09
N LYS A 154 -12.92 6.65 9.57
CA LYS A 154 -12.53 7.84 8.81
C LYS A 154 -11.23 7.56 8.07
N ILE A 155 -11.25 7.71 6.75
CA ILE A 155 -10.09 7.73 5.87
C ILE A 155 -9.91 9.16 5.39
N GLN A 156 -8.70 9.71 5.43
CA GLN A 156 -8.41 11.03 4.87
C GLN A 156 -7.94 10.91 3.43
N ILE A 157 -8.50 11.71 2.54
CA ILE A 157 -8.08 11.77 1.13
C ILE A 157 -6.99 12.84 1.02
N VAL A 158 -5.76 12.41 0.70
CA VAL A 158 -4.67 13.32 0.36
C VAL A 158 -5.00 14.01 -0.98
N ALA A 159 -5.06 15.33 -0.97
CA ALA A 159 -4.94 16.12 -2.19
C ALA A 159 -3.45 16.26 -2.52
N PHE A 160 -3.07 16.08 -3.79
CA PHE A 160 -1.71 16.35 -4.23
C PHE A 160 -1.50 17.86 -4.34
N GLU A 161 -0.57 18.38 -3.55
CA GLU A 161 -0.01 19.73 -3.66
C GLU A 161 1.50 19.62 -3.95
N LYS A 162 2.07 20.64 -4.60
CA LYS A 162 3.45 20.68 -5.09
C LYS A 162 4.24 21.91 -4.63
N ASP A 163 3.59 22.87 -3.98
CA ASP A 163 4.16 24.13 -3.50
C ASP A 163 4.25 24.18 -1.96
N ASP A 164 4.23 23.02 -1.30
CA ASP A 164 4.31 22.80 0.15
C ASP A 164 5.42 21.76 0.41
N ASP A 165 6.44 22.11 1.21
CA ASP A 165 7.73 21.40 1.40
C ASP A 165 7.90 20.81 2.83
#